data_AF-A0AAN3KSD8-F1
#
_entry.id   AF-A0AAN3KSD8-F1
#
_cell.length_a   1.000
_cell.length_b   1.000
_cell.length_c   1.000
_cell.angle_alpha   90.00
_cell.angle_beta   90.00
_cell.angle_gamma   90.00
#
_symmetry.space_group_name_H-M   'P 1'
#
loop_
_entity.id
_entity.type
_entity.pdbx_description
1 polymer ?
#
loop_
_entity_poly.entity_id
_entity_poly.type
_entity_poly.pdbx_seq_one_letter_code
_entity_poly.pdbx_strand_id
1 'polypeptide(L)' 'FYELDGEWYHEICRNAIKRGGQRGEHLRANIDRASVHKFRQFRYIRFLNKRARKRLNTKLFKVQPYPKPQTVKTGLKEIG' A
#
# COMPACT_ATOMS: atom_id res chain seq x y z
N PHE A 1 5.68 1.85 -0.69
CA PHE A 1 6.16 3.22 -0.43
C PHE A 1 7.64 3.13 -0.11
N TYR A 2 8.36 4.21 -0.40
CA TYR A 2 9.76 4.35 -0.03
C TYR A 2 9.85 5.44 1.02
N GLU A 3 10.64 5.22 2.05
CA GLU A 3 11.02 6.22 3.03
C GLU A 3 12.51 6.49 2.86
N LEU A 4 12.89 7.77 2.84
CA LEU A 4 14.26 8.22 2.66
C LEU A 4 14.45 9.45 3.56
N ASP A 5 15.33 9.33 4.56
CA ASP A 5 15.69 10.43 5.47
C ASP A 5 14.47 11.11 6.14
N GLY A 6 13.45 10.32 6.51
CA GLY A 6 12.19 10.80 7.09
C GLY A 6 11.13 11.23 6.08
N GLU A 7 11.47 11.31 4.79
CA GLU A 7 10.54 11.67 3.73
C GLU A 7 9.87 10.45 3.08
N TRP A 8 8.58 10.59 2.76
CA TRP A 8 7.78 9.53 2.15
C TRP A 8 7.55 9.74 0.65
N TYR A 9 7.72 8.64 -0.10
CA TYR A 9 7.57 8.59 -1.54
C TYR A 9 6.65 7.45 -1.98
N HIS A 10 5.74 7.77 -2.90
CA HIS A 10 4.96 6.75 -3.58
C HIS A 10 5.84 5.98 -4.58
N GLU A 11 5.55 4.70 -4.81
CA GLU A 11 6.33 3.86 -5.72
C GLU A 11 6.43 4.42 -7.15
N ILE A 12 5.43 5.20 -7.56
CA ILE A 12 5.45 5.90 -8.86
C ILE A 12 6.64 6.87 -8.98
N CYS A 13 7.11 7.47 -7.89
CA CYS A 13 8.29 8.35 -7.88
C CYS A 13 9.57 7.60 -8.27
N ARG A 14 9.64 6.29 -7.94
CA ARG A 14 10.75 5.42 -8.33
C ARG A 14 10.65 5.01 -9.80
N ASN A 15 9.47 4.62 -10.27
CA ASN A 15 9.34 3.93 -11.56
C ASN A 15 8.99 4.86 -12.73
N ALA A 16 8.25 5.95 -12.49
CA ALA A 16 7.78 6.84 -13.55
C ALA A 16 8.75 8.01 -13.76
N ILE A 17 9.88 7.76 -14.42
CA ILE A 17 10.96 8.75 -14.63
C ILE A 17 10.44 10.09 -15.15
N LYS A 18 9.58 10.07 -16.19
CA LYS A 18 9.00 11.28 -16.80
C LYS A 18 7.93 11.99 -15.96
N ARG A 19 7.37 11.34 -14.93
CA ARG A 19 6.27 11.88 -14.10
C ARG A 19 6.63 12.07 -12.63
N GLY A 20 7.80 11.60 -12.22
CA GLY A 20 8.24 11.66 -10.82
C GLY A 20 8.71 13.03 -10.37
N GLY A 21 9.02 13.93 -11.33
CA GLY A 21 9.58 15.25 -11.06
C GLY A 21 10.85 15.20 -10.21
N GLN A 22 11.23 16.36 -9.64
CA GLN A 22 12.42 16.52 -8.82
C GLN A 22 12.41 15.59 -7.58
N ARG A 23 11.24 15.38 -6.96
CA ARG A 23 11.10 14.42 -5.84
C ARG A 23 11.45 13.00 -6.25
N GLY A 24 10.99 12.56 -7.42
CA GLY A 24 11.33 11.25 -7.97
C GLY A 24 12.81 11.12 -8.31
N GLU A 25 13.44 12.19 -8.83
CA GLU A 25 14.88 12.21 -9.08
C GLU A 25 15.68 12.04 -7.79
N HIS A 26 15.33 12.80 -6.75
CA HIS A 26 15.97 12.71 -5.45
C HIS A 26 15.89 11.29 -4.86
N LEU A 27 14.71 10.67 -4.88
CA LEU A 27 14.54 9.29 -4.45
C LEU A 27 15.39 8.31 -5.27
N ARG A 28 15.41 8.44 -6.61
CA ARG A 28 16.13 7.51 -7.48
C ARG A 28 17.65 7.61 -7.30
N ALA A 29 18.16 8.81 -7.08
CA ALA A 29 19.58 9.05 -6.85
C ALA A 29 20.09 8.47 -5.52
N ASN A 30 19.18 8.19 -4.57
CA ASN A 30 19.49 7.71 -3.21
C ASN A 30 18.75 6.41 -2.87
N ILE A 31 18.37 5.62 -3.89
CA ILE A 31 17.47 4.49 -3.72
C ILE A 31 18.06 3.37 -2.85
N ASP A 32 19.38 3.27 -2.82
CA ASP A 32 20.18 2.36 -2.00
C ASP A 32 20.03 2.63 -0.50
N ARG A 33 19.75 3.88 -0.11
CA ARG A 33 19.50 4.28 1.28
C ARG A 33 18.03 4.22 1.68
N ALA A 34 17.12 4.11 0.71
CA ALA A 34 15.69 4.19 0.95
C ALA A 34 15.13 2.87 1.51
N SER A 35 14.28 2.97 2.54
CA SER A 35 13.56 1.84 3.13
C SER A 35 12.26 1.54 2.39
N VAL A 36 12.01 0.26 2.09
CA VAL A 36 10.77 -0.17 1.41
C VAL A 36 9.70 -0.52 2.43
N HIS A 37 8.58 0.20 2.39
CA HIS A 37 7.41 -0.07 3.21
C HIS A 37 6.25 -0.62 2.38
N LYS A 38 5.75 -1.79 2.78
CA LYS A 38 4.55 -2.42 2.22
C LYS A 38 3.39 -2.26 3.20
N PHE A 39 2.38 -1.49 2.79
CA PHE A 39 1.16 -1.32 3.56
C PHE A 39 0.04 -2.19 3.02
N ARG A 40 -0.78 -2.74 3.92
CA ARG A 40 -2.01 -3.43 3.54
C ARG A 40 -3.02 -2.39 3.10
N GLN A 41 -3.38 -2.39 1.83
CA GLN A 41 -4.47 -1.57 1.34
C GLN A 41 -5.78 -2.32 1.48
N PHE A 42 -6.75 -1.68 2.10
CA PHE A 42 -8.08 -2.24 2.22
C PHE A 42 -9.10 -1.32 1.56
N ARG A 43 -9.91 -1.86 0.66
CA ARG A 43 -10.93 -1.09 -0.07
C ARG A 43 -12.30 -1.29 0.57
N TYR A 44 -13.01 -0.19 0.80
CA TYR A 44 -14.44 -0.22 1.11
C TYR A 44 -15.20 0.03 -0.19
N ILE A 45 -16.14 -0.85 -0.52
CA ILE A 45 -16.90 -0.76 -1.76
C ILE A 45 -18.38 -0.65 -1.42
N ARG A 46 -19.02 0.42 -1.86
CA ARG A 46 -20.48 0.56 -1.84
C ARG A 46 -21.00 0.50 -3.27
N PHE A 47 -21.82 -0.50 -3.57
CA PHE A 47 -22.44 -0.63 -4.89
C PHE A 47 -23.61 0.33 -5.02
N LEU A 48 -23.49 1.34 -5.88
CA LEU A 48 -24.62 2.21 -6.25
C LEU A 48 -25.69 1.41 -7.01
N ASN A 49 -25.26 0.58 -7.96
CA ASN A 49 -26.12 -0.44 -8.59
C ASN A 49 -25.84 -1.81 -7.96
N LYS A 50 -26.79 -2.36 -7.21
CA LYS A 50 -26.66 -3.67 -6.54
C LYS A 50 -26.31 -4.81 -7.50
N ARG A 51 -26.73 -4.75 -8.77
CA ARG A 51 -26.40 -5.78 -9.79
C ARG A 51 -24.91 -5.79 -10.14
N ALA A 52 -24.20 -4.68 -9.97
CA ALA A 52 -22.75 -4.60 -10.21
C ALA A 52 -21.95 -5.50 -9.25
N ARG A 53 -22.52 -5.90 -8.11
CA ARG A 53 -21.91 -6.86 -7.18
C ARG A 53 -21.53 -8.17 -7.88
N LYS A 54 -22.33 -8.64 -8.85
CA LYS A 54 -22.05 -9.88 -9.61
C LYS A 54 -20.83 -9.76 -10.52
N ARG A 55 -20.44 -8.53 -10.89
CA ARG A 55 -19.27 -8.23 -11.74
C ARG A 55 -18.00 -7.98 -10.93
N LEU A 56 -18.10 -7.91 -9.60
CA LEU A 56 -16.91 -7.90 -8.77
C LEU A 56 -16.14 -9.20 -9.01
N ASN A 57 -14.88 -9.09 -9.42
CA ASN A 57 -14.04 -10.27 -9.64
C ASN A 57 -13.75 -10.94 -8.28
N THR A 58 -14.61 -11.89 -7.90
CA THR A 58 -14.52 -12.62 -6.63
C THR A 58 -13.31 -13.54 -6.54
N LYS A 59 -12.65 -13.84 -7.67
CA LYS A 59 -11.36 -14.53 -7.68
C LYS A 59 -10.23 -13.63 -7.17
N LEU A 60 -10.29 -12.34 -7.46
CA LEU A 60 -9.30 -11.35 -7.02
C LEU A 60 -9.66 -10.68 -5.68
N PHE A 61 -10.96 -10.61 -5.36
CA PHE A 61 -11.45 -9.92 -4.17
C PHE A 61 -12.29 -10.85 -3.29
N LYS A 62 -11.72 -11.25 -2.16
CA LYS A 62 -12.45 -11.90 -1.06
C LYS A 62 -13.00 -10.83 -0.12
N VAL A 63 -14.31 -10.80 0.06
CA VAL A 63 -14.95 -9.90 1.04
C VAL A 63 -14.51 -10.31 2.44
N GLN A 64 -14.02 -9.35 3.22
CA GLN A 64 -13.63 -9.54 4.62
C GLN A 64 -14.65 -8.84 5.53
N PRO A 65 -15.05 -9.45 6.66
CA PRO A 65 -15.90 -8.78 7.64
C PRO A 65 -15.16 -7.59 8.27
N TYR A 66 -15.93 -6.64 8.78
CA TYR A 66 -15.42 -5.61 9.69
C TYR A 66 -15.43 -6.17 11.14
N PRO A 67 -14.46 -5.82 12.00
CA PRO A 67 -13.24 -5.07 11.69
C PRO A 67 -12.31 -5.91 10.83
N LYS A 68 -11.52 -5.24 9.97
CA LYS A 68 -10.51 -5.93 9.17
C LYS A 68 -9.55 -6.64 10.13
N PRO A 69 -9.12 -7.88 9.80
CA PRO A 69 -8.25 -8.64 10.68
C PRO A 69 -7.02 -7.79 10.99
N GLN A 70 -6.84 -7.49 12.28
CA GLN A 70 -5.60 -6.90 12.75
C GLN A 70 -4.50 -7.86 12.32
N THR A 71 -3.44 -7.32 11.71
CA THR A 71 -2.23 -8.11 11.51
C THR A 71 -1.77 -8.44 12.92
N VAL A 72 -1.99 -9.68 13.37
CA VAL A 72 -1.35 -10.17 14.60
C VAL A 72 0.13 -9.90 14.36
N LYS A 73 0.74 -9.03 15.18
CA LYS A 73 2.18 -8.80 15.11
C LYS A 73 2.83 -10.08 15.62
N THR A 74 3.03 -11.06 14.74
CA THR A 74 3.86 -12.22 15.04
C THR A 74 5.27 -11.68 15.27
N GLY A 75 5.62 -11.42 16.53
CA GLY A 75 6.95 -10.93 16.90
C GLY A 75 7.07 -10.07 18.17
N LEU A 76 5.99 -9.60 18.79
CA LEU A 76 6.10 -9.06 20.16
C LEU A 76 5.75 -10.20 21.12
N LYS A 77 6.79 -10.86 21.65
CA LYS A 77 6.64 -11.58 22.92
C LYS A 77 6.15 -10.55 23.93
N GLU A 78 4.99 -10.79 24.50
CA GLU A 78 4.60 -10.14 25.74
C GLU A 78 5.69 -10.45 26.75
N ILE A 79 6.40 -9.40 27.17
CA ILE A 79 7.23 -9.43 28.37
C ILE A 79 6.23 -9.45 29.51
N GLY A 80 6.35 -10.50 30.35
CA GLY A 80 5.42 -10.81 31.43
C GLY A 80 5.35 -9.78 32.54
#